data_AF-A0A842LEL5-F1
#
_entry.id   AF-A0A842LEL5-F1
#
_cell.length_a   1.000
_cell.length_b   1.000
_cell.length_c   1.000
_cell.angle_alpha   90.00
_cell.angle_beta   90.00
_cell.angle_gamma   90.00
#
_symmetry.space_group_name_H-M   'P 1'
#
loop_
_entity.id
_entity.type
_entity.pdbx_description
1 polymer ?
#
loop_
_entity_poly.entity_id
_entity_poly.type
_entity_poly.pdbx_seq_one_letter_code
_entity_poly.pdbx_strand_id
1 'polypeptide(L)'
;MVVISVSISAKELREFDEVAKKLGFTSRSDAVRSALHKFVSLSKLVEGSEGEGFYLVSLAYEKKKKHQVADIMHKHSEMIKSSLHSHFNDRCVEQIIAIGEYSKLRSFTEELSSLKDVRYSISIV
;
A
#
# COMPACT_ATOMS: atom_id res chain seq x y z
N MET A 1 -12.41 -18.57 15.84
CA MET A 1 -12.52 -18.22 14.40
C MET A 1 -13.99 -17.92 14.12
N VAL A 2 -14.30 -16.76 13.56
CA VAL A 2 -15.69 -16.35 13.27
C VAL A 2 -15.97 -16.58 11.79
N VAL A 3 -17.14 -17.14 11.47
CA VAL A 3 -17.58 -17.38 10.08
C VAL A 3 -18.67 -16.37 9.75
N ILE A 4 -18.51 -15.69 8.61
CA ILE A 4 -19.52 -14.81 8.04
C ILE A 4 -20.12 -15.45 6.79
N SER A 5 -21.42 -15.34 6.62
CA SER A 5 -22.12 -15.75 5.40
C SER A 5 -22.67 -14.50 4.71
N VAL A 6 -22.37 -14.36 3.43
CA VAL A 6 -22.77 -13.20 2.62
C VAL A 6 -23.52 -13.67 1.38
N SER A 7 -24.61 -12.97 1.05
CA SER A 7 -25.38 -13.21 -0.16
C SER A 7 -24.85 -12.29 -1.26
N ILE A 8 -24.41 -12.89 -2.38
CA ILE A 8 -23.96 -12.18 -3.58
C ILE A 8 -24.57 -12.85 -4.82
N SER A 9 -24.65 -12.13 -5.92
CA SER A 9 -25.13 -12.70 -7.19
C SER A 9 -24.14 -13.70 -7.77
N ALA A 10 -24.65 -14.63 -8.59
CA ALA A 10 -23.80 -15.59 -9.31
C ALA A 10 -22.81 -14.89 -10.27
N LYS A 11 -23.12 -13.68 -10.73
CA LYS A 11 -22.21 -12.88 -11.56
C LYS A 11 -21.03 -12.38 -10.73
N GLU A 12 -21.29 -11.75 -9.59
CA GLU A 12 -20.25 -11.22 -8.70
C GLU A 12 -19.32 -12.32 -8.19
N LEU A 13 -19.86 -13.50 -7.85
CA LEU A 13 -19.05 -14.64 -7.42
C LEU A 13 -18.07 -15.09 -8.53
N ARG A 14 -18.53 -15.15 -9.78
CA ARG A 14 -17.68 -15.53 -10.93
C ARG A 14 -16.58 -14.51 -11.17
N GLU A 15 -16.91 -13.23 -11.13
CA GLU A 15 -15.92 -12.15 -11.30
C GLU A 15 -14.89 -12.17 -10.17
N PHE A 16 -15.32 -12.41 -8.94
CA PHE A 16 -14.43 -12.56 -7.79
C PHE A 16 -13.47 -13.74 -7.94
N ASP A 17 -13.96 -14.92 -8.32
CA ASP A 17 -13.13 -16.12 -8.49
C ASP A 17 -12.05 -15.93 -9.57
N GLU A 18 -12.41 -15.31 -10.69
CA GLU A 18 -11.47 -15.00 -11.78
C GLU A 18 -10.35 -14.08 -11.31
N VAL A 19 -10.69 -13.03 -10.55
CA VAL A 19 -9.71 -12.11 -9.98
C VAL A 19 -8.85 -12.81 -8.93
N ALA A 20 -9.46 -13.58 -8.03
CA ALA A 20 -8.75 -14.30 -6.97
C ALA A 20 -7.72 -15.28 -7.55
N LYS A 21 -8.08 -16.00 -8.62
CA LYS A 21 -7.18 -16.91 -9.34
C LYS A 21 -6.03 -16.16 -10.02
N LYS A 22 -6.31 -15.05 -10.69
CA LYS A 22 -5.28 -14.20 -11.33
C LYS A 22 -4.28 -13.64 -10.33
N LEU A 23 -4.73 -13.35 -9.11
CA LEU A 23 -3.89 -12.85 -8.02
C LEU A 23 -3.18 -13.96 -7.23
N GLY A 24 -3.39 -15.23 -7.58
CA GLY A 24 -2.68 -16.37 -7.00
C GLY A 24 -3.20 -16.84 -5.64
N PHE A 25 -4.44 -16.50 -5.27
CA PHE A 25 -5.02 -16.99 -4.01
C PHE A 25 -5.33 -18.48 -4.06
N THR A 26 -5.03 -19.17 -2.95
CA THR A 26 -5.23 -20.62 -2.78
C THR A 26 -6.67 -21.00 -2.44
N SER A 27 -7.44 -20.09 -1.86
CA SER A 27 -8.84 -20.31 -1.52
C SER A 27 -9.67 -19.02 -1.61
N ARG A 28 -10.99 -19.17 -1.81
CA ARG A 28 -11.94 -18.04 -1.74
C ARG A 28 -11.88 -17.33 -0.39
N SER A 29 -11.74 -18.09 0.70
CA SER A 29 -11.65 -17.53 2.05
C SER A 29 -10.42 -16.65 2.24
N ASP A 30 -9.28 -17.02 1.64
CA ASP A 30 -8.06 -16.21 1.71
C ASP A 30 -8.19 -14.92 0.89
N ALA A 31 -8.78 -15.02 -0.31
CA ALA A 31 -9.08 -13.86 -1.12
C ALA A 31 -10.07 -12.90 -0.43
N VAL A 32 -11.14 -13.43 0.19
CA VAL A 32 -12.14 -12.62 0.91
C VAL A 32 -11.50 -11.97 2.13
N ARG A 33 -10.67 -12.69 2.88
CA ARG A 33 -9.96 -12.13 4.04
C ARG A 33 -9.00 -11.01 3.64
N SER A 34 -8.27 -11.18 2.54
CA SER A 34 -7.41 -10.14 1.98
C SER A 34 -8.20 -8.92 1.53
N ALA A 35 -9.35 -9.12 0.85
CA ALA A 35 -10.25 -8.05 0.44
C ALA A 35 -10.83 -7.28 1.64
N LEU A 36 -11.27 -7.99 2.69
CA LEU A 36 -11.76 -7.39 3.93
C LEU A 36 -10.66 -6.58 4.63
N HIS A 37 -9.45 -7.13 4.73
CA HIS A 37 -8.31 -6.41 5.30
C HIS A 37 -8.06 -5.12 4.53
N LYS A 38 -8.01 -5.19 3.19
CA LYS A 38 -7.82 -4.02 2.32
C LYS A 38 -8.95 -3.01 2.47
N PHE A 39 -10.20 -3.45 2.57
CA PHE A 39 -11.36 -2.59 2.78
C PHE A 39 -11.29 -1.83 4.11
N VAL A 40 -10.93 -2.51 5.20
CA VAL A 40 -10.74 -1.87 6.52
C VAL A 40 -9.52 -0.96 6.54
N SER A 41 -8.41 -1.34 5.89
CA SER A 41 -7.25 -0.46 5.75
C SER A 41 -7.59 0.81 4.97
N LEU A 42 -8.45 0.71 3.95
CA LEU A 42 -8.96 1.88 3.21
C LEU A 42 -9.86 2.74 4.08
N SER A 43 -10.72 2.15 4.94
CA SER A 43 -11.58 2.94 5.84
C SER A 43 -10.77 3.68 6.91
N LYS A 44 -9.73 3.04 7.48
CA LYS A 44 -8.78 3.68 8.40
C LYS A 44 -7.99 4.83 7.77
N LEU A 45 -7.83 4.83 6.45
CA LEU A 45 -7.24 5.96 5.73
C LEU A 45 -8.22 7.15 5.64
N VAL A 46 -9.53 6.87 5.57
CA VAL A 46 -10.60 7.85 5.34
C VAL A 46 -11.13 8.44 6.65
N GLU A 47 -11.30 7.64 7.69
CA GLU A 47 -11.61 8.11 9.05
C GLU A 47 -10.30 8.48 9.72
N GLY A 48 -10.14 9.75 10.12
CA GLY A 48 -8.93 10.31 10.70
C GLY A 48 -8.36 9.45 11.82
N SER A 49 -7.47 8.55 11.45
CA SER A 49 -6.86 7.53 12.29
C SER A 49 -6.00 8.22 13.36
N GLU A 50 -6.57 8.36 14.55
CA GLU A 50 -5.82 8.68 15.75
C GLU A 50 -4.94 7.47 16.12
N GLY A 51 -3.70 7.74 16.53
CA GLY A 51 -2.72 6.74 16.94
C GLY A 51 -1.54 6.55 15.99
N GLU A 52 -0.65 5.64 16.38
CA GLU A 52 0.59 5.31 15.66
C GLU A 52 0.47 3.97 14.94
N GLY A 53 1.23 3.81 13.86
CA GLY A 53 1.34 2.57 13.11
C GLY A 53 2.58 2.55 12.24
N PHE A 54 2.61 1.64 11.27
CA PHE A 54 3.70 1.59 10.29
C PHE A 54 3.21 1.30 8.88
N TYR A 55 3.89 1.90 7.90
CA TYR A 55 3.70 1.67 6.48
C TYR A 55 4.92 0.97 5.88
N LEU A 56 4.65 -0.09 5.11
CA LEU A 56 5.61 -0.63 4.15
C LEU A 56 5.29 -0.04 2.78
N VAL A 57 6.13 0.87 2.31
CA VAL A 57 5.96 1.57 1.03
C VAL A 57 6.93 0.98 0.01
N SER A 58 6.39 0.44 -1.08
CA SER A 58 7.17 0.06 -2.25
C SER A 58 7.02 1.13 -3.32
N LEU A 59 8.13 1.61 -3.86
CA LEU A 59 8.20 2.71 -4.80
C LEU A 59 8.94 2.28 -6.07
N ALA A 60 8.48 2.69 -7.24
CA ALA A 60 9.20 2.53 -8.50
C ALA A 60 9.08 3.81 -9.33
N TYR A 61 10.22 4.39 -9.73
CA TYR A 61 10.26 5.70 -10.40
C TYR A 61 11.45 5.82 -11.37
N GLU A 62 11.37 6.73 -12.34
CA GLU A 62 12.47 6.99 -13.28
C GLU A 62 13.64 7.71 -12.61
N LYS A 63 14.89 7.44 -13.03
CA LYS A 63 16.11 8.07 -12.46
C LYS A 63 16.03 9.60 -12.36
N LYS A 64 15.36 10.27 -13.31
CA LYS A 64 15.15 11.73 -13.31
C LYS A 64 14.38 12.26 -12.08
N LYS A 65 13.60 11.41 -11.42
CA LYS A 65 12.80 11.73 -10.22
C LYS A 65 13.55 11.49 -8.91
N LYS A 66 14.77 10.95 -8.95
CA LYS A 66 15.57 10.61 -7.76
C LYS A 66 15.67 11.75 -6.76
N HIS A 67 15.96 12.97 -7.22
CA HIS A 67 16.07 14.12 -6.32
C HIS A 67 14.72 14.47 -5.67
N GLN A 68 13.64 14.53 -6.46
CA GLN A 68 12.31 14.83 -5.94
C GLN A 68 11.83 13.79 -4.91
N VAL A 69 12.11 12.50 -5.17
CA VAL A 69 11.80 11.43 -4.21
C VAL A 69 12.66 11.58 -2.96
N ALA A 70 13.97 11.79 -3.11
CA ALA A 70 14.87 11.99 -1.97
C ALA A 70 14.45 13.19 -1.12
N ASP A 71 14.01 14.29 -1.71
CA ASP A 71 13.54 15.48 -0.98
C ASP A 71 12.33 15.16 -0.10
N ILE A 72 11.35 14.41 -0.64
CA ILE A 72 10.18 13.95 0.14
C ILE A 72 10.64 13.00 1.26
N MET A 73 11.54 12.07 0.97
CA MET A 73 12.08 11.14 1.96
C MET A 73 12.81 11.88 3.08
N HIS A 74 13.62 12.89 2.76
CA HIS A 74 14.31 13.71 3.74
C HIS A 74 13.35 14.52 4.60
N LYS A 75 12.30 15.09 4.00
CA LYS A 75 11.23 15.81 4.71
C LYS A 75 10.53 14.93 5.75
N HIS A 76 10.38 13.63 5.47
CA HIS A 76 9.72 12.65 6.35
C HIS A 76 10.70 11.72 7.09
N SER A 77 11.99 12.10 7.15
CA SER A 77 13.07 11.24 7.63
C SER A 77 12.93 10.76 9.08
N GLU A 78 12.28 11.52 9.95
CA GLU A 78 12.04 11.14 11.35
C GLU A 78 11.19 9.87 11.50
N MET A 79 10.25 9.67 10.56
CA MET A 79 9.38 8.50 10.53
C MET A 79 10.00 7.31 9.78
N ILE A 80 10.89 7.56 8.83
CA ILE A 80 11.50 6.51 8.01
C ILE A 80 12.57 5.79 8.84
N LYS A 81 12.31 4.52 9.18
CA LYS A 81 13.25 3.70 9.97
C LYS A 81 14.28 3.01 9.11
N SER A 82 13.92 2.66 7.89
CA SER A 82 14.84 2.10 6.91
C SER A 82 14.30 2.26 5.51
N SER A 83 15.20 2.45 4.54
CA SER A 83 14.89 2.30 3.13
C SER A 83 15.93 1.40 2.45
N LEU A 84 15.45 0.57 1.54
CA LEU A 84 16.26 -0.24 0.63
C LEU A 84 16.06 0.32 -0.77
N HIS A 85 17.13 0.75 -1.42
CA HIS A 85 17.13 1.26 -2.78
C HIS A 85 17.84 0.28 -3.71
N SER A 86 17.27 0.04 -4.89
CA SER A 86 17.87 -0.80 -5.93
C SER A 86 17.59 -0.23 -7.32
N HIS A 87 18.46 -0.54 -8.27
CA HIS A 87 18.28 -0.15 -9.66
C HIS A 87 17.78 -1.33 -10.49
N PHE A 88 16.75 -1.08 -11.30
CA PHE A 88 16.25 -2.03 -12.28
C PHE A 88 16.03 -1.31 -13.62
N ASN A 89 16.90 -1.58 -14.59
CA ASN A 89 16.99 -0.86 -15.85
C ASN A 89 17.15 0.67 -15.63
N ASP A 90 16.24 1.47 -16.20
CA ASP A 90 16.20 2.93 -16.05
C ASP A 90 15.28 3.43 -14.94
N ARG A 91 14.94 2.54 -14.01
CA ARG A 91 14.13 2.85 -12.84
C ARG A 91 14.90 2.58 -11.55
N CYS A 92 14.53 3.35 -10.54
CA CYS A 92 14.84 3.08 -9.15
C CYS A 92 13.65 2.37 -8.53
N VAL A 93 13.93 1.39 -7.70
CA VAL A 93 12.93 0.68 -6.89
C VAL A 93 13.33 0.84 -5.43
N GLU A 94 12.39 1.22 -4.59
CA GLU A 94 12.61 1.37 -3.15
C GLU A 94 11.60 0.59 -2.32
N GLN A 95 12.07 0.06 -1.20
CA GLN A 95 11.26 -0.47 -0.11
C GLN A 95 11.52 0.38 1.12
N ILE A 96 10.48 0.92 1.73
CA ILE A 96 10.59 1.91 2.81
C ILE A 96 9.72 1.43 3.98
N ILE A 97 10.30 1.39 5.17
CA ILE A 97 9.59 1.17 6.43
C ILE A 97 9.48 2.53 7.12
N ALA A 98 8.25 3.01 7.27
CA ALA A 98 7.94 4.26 7.98
C ALA A 98 7.05 3.98 9.18
N ILE A 99 7.38 4.53 10.35
CA ILE A 99 6.66 4.37 11.62
C ILE A 99 6.35 5.74 12.20
N GLY A 100 5.10 5.97 12.57
CA GLY A 100 4.65 7.22 13.19
C GLY A 100 3.15 7.34 13.23
N GLU A 101 2.67 8.55 13.52
CA GLU A 101 1.25 8.87 13.47
C GLU A 101 0.68 8.65 12.07
N TYR A 102 -0.49 8.03 11.98
CA TYR A 102 -1.11 7.74 10.69
C TYR A 102 -1.38 8.99 9.85
N SER A 103 -1.66 10.14 10.48
CA SER A 103 -1.81 11.44 9.80
C SER A 103 -0.55 11.83 9.04
N LYS A 104 0.62 11.66 9.65
CA LYS A 104 1.92 11.97 9.04
C LYS A 104 2.32 10.91 8.01
N LEU A 105 2.09 9.63 8.30
CA LEU A 105 2.30 8.54 7.34
C LEU A 105 1.44 8.72 6.08
N ARG A 106 0.20 9.18 6.23
CA ARG A 106 -0.69 9.52 5.12
C ARG A 106 -0.15 10.68 4.30
N SER A 107 0.23 11.78 4.95
CA SER A 107 0.84 12.94 4.30
C SER A 107 2.09 12.56 3.48
N PHE A 108 2.97 11.74 4.05
CA PHE A 108 4.13 11.18 3.35
C PHE A 108 3.73 10.45 2.05
N THR A 109 2.74 9.58 2.12
CA THR A 109 2.29 8.83 0.94
C THR A 109 1.53 9.67 -0.09
N GLU A 110 0.78 10.67 0.34
CA GLU A 110 0.10 11.63 -0.54
C GLU A 110 1.12 12.45 -1.33
N GLU A 111 2.19 12.93 -0.68
CA GLU A 111 3.29 13.62 -1.35
C GLU A 111 3.99 12.72 -2.38
N LEU A 112 4.30 11.46 -2.03
CA LEU A 112 4.86 10.50 -2.98
C LEU A 112 3.94 10.23 -4.17
N SER A 113 2.63 10.11 -3.93
CA SER A 113 1.62 9.87 -4.97
C SER A 113 1.44 11.05 -5.94
N SER A 114 1.77 12.27 -5.48
CA SER A 114 1.67 13.49 -6.28
C SER A 114 2.75 13.60 -7.36
N LEU A 115 3.84 12.84 -7.22
CA LEU A 115 4.90 12.80 -8.23
C LEU A 115 4.43 12.04 -9.47
N LYS A 116 4.34 12.75 -10.60
CA LYS A 116 4.11 12.14 -11.91
C LYS A 116 5.17 11.06 -12.20
N ASP A 117 4.70 9.96 -12.80
CA ASP A 117 5.50 8.79 -13.20
C ASP A 117 6.15 8.02 -12.03
N VAL A 118 5.59 8.15 -10.83
CA VAL A 118 5.94 7.34 -9.66
C VAL A 118 4.83 6.30 -9.42
N ARG A 119 5.20 5.02 -9.41
CA ARG A 119 4.31 3.94 -8.99
C ARG A 119 4.61 3.61 -7.54
N TYR A 120 3.57 3.51 -6.73
CA TYR A 120 3.73 3.13 -5.32
C TYR A 120 2.68 2.10 -4.90
N SER A 121 3.02 1.28 -3.92
CA SER A 121 2.10 0.41 -3.20
C SER A 121 2.38 0.49 -1.71
N ILE A 122 1.33 0.55 -0.90
CA ILE A 122 1.44 0.62 0.56
C ILE A 122 0.83 -0.64 1.14
N SER A 123 1.56 -1.29 2.04
CA SER A 123 0.99 -2.27 2.97
C SER A 123 0.93 -1.62 4.34
N ILE A 124 -0.26 -1.62 4.92
CA ILE A 124 -0.54 -1.14 6.27
C ILE A 124 -0.73 -2.38 7.14
N VAL A 125 -0.09 -2.42 8.30
CA VAL A 125 -0.21 -3.51 9.28
C VAL A 125 -0.51 -2.87 10.63
#